data_AF-A0A200QQ47-F1
#
_entry.id   AF-A0A200QQ47-F1
#
_cell.length_a   1.000
_cell.length_b   1.000
_cell.length_c   1.000
_cell.angle_alpha   90.00
_cell.angle_beta   90.00
_cell.angle_gamma   90.00
#
_symmetry.space_group_name_H-M   'P 1'
#
loop_
_entity.id
_entity.type
_entity.pdbx_description
1 polymer ?
#
loop_
_entity_poly.entity_id
_entity_poly.type
_entity_poly.pdbx_seq_one_letter_code
_entity_poly.pdbx_strand_id
1 'polypeptide(L)'
;MMQHTTLQVRNGTSIYLWIDRWTGQGTLKESYPQLYKLSRTKKATIAEAITNQQEWNFNFRRELNLDEVEDLNHLLDDVGEPPTLDNRDDSRCCSLARGSFFNPKDCYVALISDDNFRMNENYI
;
A
#
# COMPACT_ATOMS: atom_id res chain seq x y z
N MET A 1 12.00 -6.71 6.98
CA MET A 1 12.37 -7.74 5.98
C MET A 1 11.08 -8.36 5.45
N MET A 2 10.66 -7.99 4.24
CA MET A 2 9.70 -8.66 3.32
C MET A 2 9.47 -7.67 2.16
N GLN A 3 10.52 -7.41 1.36
CA GLN A 3 10.49 -6.38 0.29
C GLN A 3 9.77 -6.85 -0.99
N HIS A 4 9.21 -8.06 -0.99
CA HIS A 4 8.72 -8.74 -2.20
C HIS A 4 7.25 -9.18 -2.13
N THR A 5 6.52 -8.76 -1.10
CA THR A 5 5.08 -9.03 -0.97
C THR A 5 4.31 -7.75 -1.26
N THR A 6 3.38 -7.80 -2.21
CA THR A 6 2.42 -6.73 -2.49
C THR A 6 1.08 -7.07 -1.87
N LEU A 7 0.27 -6.07 -1.56
CA LEU A 7 -1.12 -6.26 -1.18
C LEU A 7 -2.02 -6.00 -2.39
N GLN A 8 -3.00 -6.87 -2.59
CA GLN A 8 -4.06 -6.68 -3.55
C GLN A 8 -5.32 -6.28 -2.81
N VAL A 9 -5.73 -5.03 -3.03
CA VAL A 9 -7.00 -4.49 -2.54
C VAL A 9 -8.16 -5.13 -3.33
N ARG A 10 -9.15 -5.64 -2.59
CA ARG A 10 -10.41 -6.18 -3.10
C ARG A 10 -11.57 -5.55 -2.34
N ASN A 11 -12.06 -6.18 -1.28
CA ASN A 11 -13.07 -5.58 -0.41
C ASN A 11 -12.51 -4.43 0.45
N GLY A 12 -11.18 -4.32 0.57
CA GLY A 12 -10.50 -3.24 1.27
C GLY A 12 -10.70 -3.24 2.78
N THR A 13 -11.26 -4.31 3.36
CA THR A 13 -11.63 -4.39 4.78
C THR A 13 -10.48 -4.84 5.68
N SER A 14 -9.42 -5.41 5.11
CA SER A 14 -8.29 -5.99 5.86
C SER A 14 -6.96 -5.26 5.61
N ILE A 15 -6.98 -4.23 4.75
CA ILE A 15 -5.81 -3.41 4.43
C ILE A 15 -5.99 -2.02 5.03
N TYR A 16 -5.03 -1.60 5.87
CA TYR A 16 -5.02 -0.26 6.47
C TYR A 16 -4.38 0.76 5.53
N LEU A 17 -5.13 1.83 5.23
CA LEU A 17 -4.72 2.90 4.31
C LEU A 17 -3.30 3.43 4.63
N TRP A 18 -3.06 3.78 5.89
CA TRP A 18 -1.82 4.45 6.29
C TRP A 18 -0.68 3.51 6.65
N ILE A 19 -1.00 2.29 7.11
CA ILE A 19 -0.07 1.42 7.83
C ILE A 19 0.45 0.30 6.93
N ASP A 20 -0.38 -0.20 6.03
CA ASP A 20 0.00 -1.28 5.14
C ASP A 20 0.68 -0.74 3.88
N ARG A 21 1.60 -1.53 3.32
CA ARG A 21 2.25 -1.26 2.04
C ARG A 21 1.40 -1.84 0.90
N TRP A 22 0.34 -1.12 0.57
CA TRP A 22 -0.60 -1.51 -0.50
C TRP A 22 -0.42 -0.72 -1.79
N THR A 23 0.31 0.40 -1.73
CA THR A 23 0.75 1.17 -2.89
C THR A 23 2.22 1.57 -2.74
N GLY A 24 2.91 1.78 -3.87
CA GLY A 24 4.29 2.29 -3.90
C GLY A 24 5.34 1.43 -3.17
N GLN A 25 6.44 2.08 -2.80
CA GLN A 25 7.61 1.43 -2.20
C GLN A 25 7.60 1.40 -0.66
N GLY A 26 6.64 2.05 -0.01
CA GLY A 26 6.55 2.17 1.45
C GLY A 26 5.12 2.35 1.93
N THR A 27 4.96 2.66 3.21
CA THR A 27 3.63 2.99 3.76
C THR A 27 3.33 4.47 3.56
N LEU A 28 2.06 4.84 3.38
CA LEU A 28 1.68 6.27 3.29
C LEU A 28 2.04 7.03 4.57
N LYS A 29 2.07 6.37 5.74
CA LYS A 29 2.53 6.95 6.99
C LYS A 29 4.00 7.40 6.94
N GLU A 30 4.86 6.62 6.30
CA GLU A 30 6.29 6.93 6.18
C GLU A 30 6.53 8.03 5.15
N SER A 31 5.84 7.99 4.01
CA SER A 31 5.95 9.00 2.96
C SER A 31 5.32 10.35 3.38
N TYR A 32 4.18 10.32 4.07
CA TYR A 32 3.39 11.50 4.42
C TYR A 32 3.12 11.61 5.93
N PRO A 33 4.16 11.75 6.78
CA PRO A 33 4.02 11.67 8.23
C PRO A 33 3.22 12.82 8.85
N GLN A 34 3.12 13.99 8.19
CA GLN A 34 2.33 15.12 8.68
C GLN A 34 0.83 14.90 8.45
N LEU A 35 0.43 14.54 7.23
CA LEU A 35 -0.94 14.09 6.92
C LEU A 35 -1.34 12.89 7.79
N TYR A 36 -0.41 11.94 7.89
CA TYR A 36 -0.12 11.08 9.04
C TYR A 36 -0.83 11.52 10.31
N LYS A 37 -0.18 12.46 11.00
CA LYS A 37 -0.56 13.02 12.30
C LYS A 37 -1.91 13.73 12.29
N LEU A 38 -2.38 14.23 11.14
CA LEU A 38 -3.66 14.93 11.04
C LEU A 38 -4.86 14.02 10.85
N SER A 39 -4.71 12.82 10.28
CA SER A 39 -5.84 11.89 10.11
C SER A 39 -6.46 11.53 11.46
N ARG A 40 -7.79 11.61 11.60
CA ARG A 40 -8.51 11.19 12.80
C ARG A 40 -8.47 9.67 12.98
N THR A 41 -8.44 8.93 11.87
CA THR A 41 -8.55 7.47 11.80
C THR A 41 -7.25 6.85 11.33
N LYS A 42 -6.27 6.74 12.24
CA LYS A 42 -4.93 6.18 11.94
C LYS A 42 -4.93 4.75 11.42
N LYS A 43 -5.98 3.99 11.75
CA LYS A 43 -6.19 2.60 11.36
C LYS A 43 -7.42 2.45 10.47
N ALA A 44 -7.77 3.49 9.70
CA ALA A 44 -8.80 3.35 8.67
C ALA A 44 -8.39 2.29 7.66
N THR A 45 -9.30 1.41 7.33
CA THR A 45 -9.15 0.47 6.21
C THR A 45 -9.34 1.21 4.88
N ILE A 46 -8.96 0.60 3.76
CA ILE A 46 -9.25 1.17 2.43
C ILE A 46 -10.75 1.33 2.24
N ALA A 47 -11.56 0.34 2.67
CA ALA A 47 -13.01 0.42 2.58
C ALA A 47 -13.61 1.61 3.35
N GLU A 48 -13.07 1.92 4.53
CA GLU A 48 -13.51 3.07 5.34
C GLU A 48 -13.02 4.41 4.79
N ALA A 49 -11.95 4.40 4.01
CA ALA A 49 -11.34 5.60 3.43
C ALA A 49 -11.93 5.99 2.07
N ILE A 50 -12.91 5.24 1.54
CA ILE A 50 -13.58 5.54 0.27
C ILE A 50 -15.02 5.94 0.55
N THR A 51 -15.44 7.08 0.01
CA THR A 51 -16.83 7.56 0.12
C THR A 51 -17.75 6.80 -0.83
N ASN A 52 -19.06 6.93 -0.63
CA ASN A 52 -20.05 6.38 -1.56
C ASN A 52 -19.97 7.01 -2.97
N GLN A 53 -19.27 8.14 -3.12
CA GLN A 53 -19.02 8.84 -4.37
C GLN A 53 -17.73 8.37 -5.07
N GLN A 54 -17.07 7.31 -4.58
CA GLN A 54 -15.78 6.82 -5.10
C GLN A 54 -14.66 7.87 -4.96
N GLU A 55 -14.62 8.58 -3.84
CA GLU A 55 -13.58 9.58 -3.53
C GLU A 55 -12.81 9.20 -2.27
N TRP A 56 -11.55 9.64 -2.16
CA TRP A 56 -10.76 9.45 -0.95
C TRP A 56 -11.25 10.33 0.20
N ASN A 57 -11.38 9.74 1.38
CA ASN A 57 -11.64 10.42 2.65
C ASN A 57 -10.57 10.09 3.69
N PHE A 58 -9.57 10.96 3.79
CA PHE A 58 -8.48 10.85 4.76
C PHE A 58 -8.86 11.27 6.19
N ASN A 59 -10.04 11.91 6.33
CA ASN A 59 -10.65 12.33 7.59
C ASN A 59 -9.70 13.14 8.50
N PHE A 60 -9.20 14.29 8.01
CA PHE A 60 -8.29 15.14 8.78
C PHE A 60 -8.98 15.83 9.97
N ARG A 61 -8.24 16.05 11.06
CA ARG A 61 -8.78 16.62 12.31
C ARG A 61 -8.99 18.14 12.28
N ARG A 62 -8.33 18.83 11.35
CA ARG A 62 -8.43 20.26 11.07
C ARG A 62 -8.23 20.48 9.57
N GLU A 63 -8.50 21.70 9.12
CA GLU A 63 -8.11 22.15 7.78
C GLU A 63 -6.59 22.10 7.61
N LEU A 64 -6.16 21.85 6.38
CA LEU A 64 -4.76 21.78 5.99
C LEU A 64 -4.23 23.19 5.69
N ASN A 65 -2.97 23.44 6.02
CA ASN A 65 -2.27 24.63 5.53
C ASN A 65 -1.74 24.42 4.10
N LEU A 66 -1.10 25.43 3.51
CA LEU A 66 -0.62 25.37 2.12
C LEU A 66 0.38 24.22 1.88
N ASP A 67 1.37 24.07 2.76
CA ASP A 67 2.37 23.00 2.65
C ASP A 67 1.74 21.60 2.76
N GLU A 68 0.76 21.45 3.66
CA GLU A 68 0.03 20.18 3.84
C GLU A 68 -0.93 19.90 2.68
N VAL A 69 -1.44 20.92 1.99
CA VAL A 69 -2.21 20.74 0.75
C VAL A 69 -1.31 20.26 -0.38
N GLU A 70 -0.08 20.78 -0.48
CA GLU A 70 0.90 20.28 -1.45
C GLU A 70 1.25 18.81 -1.18
N ASP A 71 1.50 18.45 0.08
CA ASP A 71 1.67 17.05 0.50
C ASP A 71 0.46 16.19 0.11
N LEU A 72 -0.77 16.71 0.26
CA LEU A 72 -1.98 15.98 -0.11
C LEU A 72 -2.09 15.75 -1.62
N ASN A 73 -1.70 16.73 -2.44
CA ASN A 73 -1.68 16.57 -3.89
C ASN A 73 -0.69 15.48 -4.32
N HIS A 74 0.52 15.47 -3.76
CA HIS A 74 1.49 14.41 -4.00
C HIS A 74 0.98 13.04 -3.53
N LEU A 75 0.32 12.99 -2.38
CA LEU A 75 -0.32 11.77 -1.92
C LEU A 75 -1.37 11.28 -2.92
N LEU A 76 -2.23 12.17 -3.42
CA LEU A 76 -3.27 11.84 -4.41
C LEU A 76 -2.67 11.35 -5.73
N ASP A 77 -1.57 11.96 -6.19
CA ASP A 77 -0.83 11.50 -7.37
C ASP A 77 -0.26 10.09 -7.17
N ASP A 78 0.27 9.79 -5.97
CA ASP A 78 0.84 8.48 -5.64
C ASP A 78 -0.22 7.38 -5.49
N VAL A 79 -1.38 7.68 -4.89
CA VAL A 79 -2.45 6.69 -4.68
C VAL A 79 -3.39 6.56 -5.88
N GLY A 80 -3.46 7.59 -6.72
CA GLY A 80 -4.39 7.69 -7.84
C GLY A 80 -5.86 7.70 -7.41
N GLU A 81 -6.73 7.32 -8.34
CA GLU A 81 -8.17 7.19 -8.08
C GLU A 81 -8.46 6.02 -7.11
N PRO A 82 -9.48 6.14 -6.23
CA PRO A 82 -9.88 5.04 -5.36
C PRO A 82 -10.22 3.76 -6.14
N PRO A 83 -9.75 2.58 -5.69
CA PRO A 83 -10.07 1.32 -6.34
C PRO A 83 -11.57 0.99 -6.21
N THR A 84 -12.16 0.43 -7.25
CA THR A 84 -13.50 -0.15 -7.16
C THR A 84 -13.44 -1.42 -6.31
N LEU A 85 -14.11 -1.39 -5.15
CA LEU A 85 -14.13 -2.51 -4.23
C LEU A 85 -15.11 -3.60 -4.70
N ASP A 86 -14.78 -4.86 -4.44
CA ASP A 86 -15.66 -6.00 -4.72
C ASP A 86 -15.79 -6.93 -3.49
N ASN A 87 -16.62 -7.97 -3.59
CA ASN A 87 -16.91 -8.84 -2.45
C ASN A 87 -15.81 -9.87 -2.14
N ARG A 88 -14.67 -9.85 -2.84
CA ARG A 88 -13.58 -10.78 -2.57
C ARG A 88 -12.70 -10.26 -1.44
N ASP A 89 -12.07 -11.19 -0.74
CA ASP A 89 -11.14 -10.84 0.31
C ASP A 89 -9.86 -10.21 -0.25
N ASP A 90 -9.35 -9.23 0.49
CA ASP A 90 -8.01 -8.71 0.29
C ASP A 90 -6.98 -9.85 0.36
N SER A 91 -5.93 -9.77 -0.45
CA SER A 91 -4.92 -10.82 -0.49
C SER A 91 -3.51 -10.24 -0.52
N ARG A 92 -2.55 -11.02 -0.01
CA ARG A 92 -1.13 -10.77 -0.22
C ARG A 92 -0.72 -11.48 -1.49
N CYS A 93 0.07 -10.83 -2.33
CA CYS A 93 0.64 -11.38 -3.55
C CYS A 93 2.17 -11.38 -3.43
N CYS A 94 2.82 -12.35 -4.05
CA CYS A 94 4.26 -12.39 -4.14
C CYS A 94 4.68 -11.77 -5.47
N SER A 95 5.36 -10.63 -5.45
CA SER A 95 5.85 -9.99 -6.68
C SER A 95 6.85 -10.85 -7.45
N LEU A 96 7.48 -11.82 -6.78
CA LEU A 96 8.48 -12.72 -7.38
C LEU A 96 7.88 -14.04 -7.88
N ALA A 97 6.68 -14.42 -7.45
CA ALA A 97 6.07 -15.68 -7.88
C ALA A 97 5.26 -15.44 -9.17
N ARG A 98 5.50 -16.25 -10.21
CA ARG A 98 4.77 -16.18 -11.50
C ARG A 98 3.31 -16.68 -11.44
N GLY A 99 2.71 -16.73 -10.26
CA GLY A 99 1.37 -17.30 -10.01
C GLY A 99 0.37 -16.25 -9.53
N SER A 100 -0.91 -16.46 -9.87
CA SER A 100 -2.02 -15.57 -9.49
C SER A 100 -2.42 -15.66 -8.01
N PHE A 101 -1.88 -16.61 -7.25
CA PHE A 101 -2.17 -16.82 -5.83
C PHE A 101 -0.90 -16.90 -5.01
N PHE A 102 -0.92 -16.34 -3.80
CA PHE A 102 0.21 -16.42 -2.89
C PHE A 102 0.38 -17.84 -2.37
N ASN A 103 1.45 -18.46 -2.83
CA ASN A 103 1.98 -19.69 -2.28
C ASN A 103 3.27 -19.35 -1.51
N PRO A 104 3.31 -19.57 -0.18
CA PRO A 104 4.49 -19.31 0.63
C PRO A 104 5.75 -20.03 0.10
N LYS A 105 5.58 -21.23 -0.50
CA LYS A 105 6.70 -21.99 -1.09
C LYS A 105 7.26 -21.29 -2.32
N ASP A 106 6.39 -20.84 -3.22
CA ASP A 106 6.82 -20.17 -4.45
C ASP A 106 7.49 -18.83 -4.14
N CYS A 107 6.97 -18.11 -3.13
CA CYS A 107 7.65 -16.92 -2.61
C CYS A 107 9.05 -17.22 -2.09
N TYR A 108 9.19 -18.24 -1.25
CA TYR A 108 10.47 -18.60 -0.65
C TYR A 108 11.49 -19.00 -1.72
N VAL A 109 11.07 -19.80 -2.70
CA VAL A 109 11.92 -20.19 -3.84
C VAL A 109 12.34 -18.97 -4.66
N ALA A 110 11.42 -18.06 -4.93
CA ALA A 110 11.72 -16.88 -5.72
C ALA A 110 12.63 -15.89 -4.98
N LEU A 111 12.50 -15.76 -3.65
CA LEU A 111 13.40 -14.99 -2.80
C LEU A 111 14.85 -15.54 -2.84
N ILE A 112 15.01 -16.85 -2.69
CA ILE A 112 16.35 -17.49 -2.78
C ILE A 112 16.98 -17.26 -4.16
N SER A 113 16.15 -17.30 -5.21
CA SER A 113 16.63 -17.11 -6.58
C SER A 113 17.10 -15.67 -6.82
N ASP A 114 16.39 -14.68 -6.30
CA ASP A 114 16.80 -13.26 -6.36
C ASP A 114 18.08 -13.02 -5.56
N ASP A 115 18.17 -13.53 -4.34
CA ASP A 115 19.36 -13.39 -3.48
C ASP A 115 20.61 -14.00 -4.15
N ASN A 116 20.49 -15.19 -4.73
CA ASN A 116 21.59 -15.84 -5.46
C ASN A 116 21.99 -15.05 -6.72
N PHE A 117 21.03 -14.48 -7.45
CA PHE A 117 21.31 -13.64 -8.61
C PHE A 117 22.09 -12.39 -8.21
N ARG A 118 21.66 -11.69 -7.16
CA ARG A 118 22.34 -10.50 -6.64
C ARG A 118 23.74 -10.80 -6.12
N MET A 119 23.96 -11.94 -5.49
CA MET A 119 25.30 -12.35 -5.05
C MET A 119 26.24 -12.62 -6.24
N ASN A 120 25.71 -13.13 -7.35
CA ASN A 120 26.52 -13.42 -8.54
C ASN A 120 26.85 -12.17 -9.37
N GLU A 121 26.01 -11.13 -9.35
CA GLU A 121 26.32 -9.84 -10.00
C GLU A 121 27.37 -9.02 -9.24
N ASN A 122 27.52 -9.22 -7.92
CA ASN A 122 28.52 -8.53 -7.11
C ASN A 122 29.94 -9.14 -7.19
N TYR A 123 30.14 -10.13 -8.08
CA TYR A 123 31.42 -10.84 -8.24
C TYR A 123 31.97 -10.80 -9.68
N ILE A 124 31.46 -9.90 -10.54
CA ILE A 124 31.96 -9.63 -11.89
C ILE A 124 32.52 -8.20 -11.96
#